data_AF-H6TBE5-F1
#
_entry.id   AF-H6TBE5-F1
#
_cell.length_a   1.000
_cell.length_b   1.000
_cell.length_c   1.000
_cell.angle_alpha   90.00
_cell.angle_beta   90.00
_cell.angle_gamma   90.00
#
_symmetry.space_group_name_H-M   'P 1'
#
loop_
_entity.id
_entity.type
_entity.pdbx_description
1 polymer ?
#
loop_
_entity_poly.entity_id
_entity_poly.type
_entity_poly.pdbx_seq_one_letter_code
_entity_poly.pdbx_strand_id
1 'polypeptide(L)'
;YFQFQFKSDCYFTNGTERVRLVKRYIYNQEQFVHFDSEVGYYVADSLLGKPDADYWNSQPDILEQAQAEVDTYCRHNYGVVTPFAVERRVQPEVEIYPVQSSSLPQTDRLVCAVMDFYPAEIEVKWLKNGQEETEHVVSTEVMQNGDWTYQVLVMLETTPQRGDTYTCQVEHVSLQHPVTQHW
;
A
#
# COMPACT_ATOMS: atom_id res chain seq x y z
N TYR A 1 -7.66 29.80 5.20
CA TYR A 1 -6.67 29.98 4.12
C TYR A 1 -7.25 29.34 2.87
N PHE A 2 -6.87 29.82 1.68
CA PHE A 2 -7.22 29.16 0.42
C PHE A 2 -6.07 28.23 0.02
N GLN A 3 -6.39 27.07 -0.56
CA GLN A 3 -5.41 26.09 -1.02
C GLN A 3 -5.70 25.70 -2.46
N PHE A 4 -4.65 25.54 -3.26
CA PHE A 4 -4.73 24.94 -4.58
C PHE A 4 -3.83 23.71 -4.62
N GLN A 5 -4.33 22.61 -5.18
CA GLN A 5 -3.58 21.37 -5.32
C GLN A 5 -3.70 20.89 -6.77
N PHE A 6 -2.60 20.37 -7.29
CA PHE A 6 -2.54 19.68 -8.57
C PHE A 6 -2.02 18.26 -8.31
N LYS A 7 -2.69 17.26 -8.87
CA LYS A 7 -2.24 15.86 -8.84
C LYS A 7 -2.12 15.34 -10.28
N SER A 8 -1.06 14.59 -10.55
CA SER A 8 -0.82 13.91 -11.83
C SER A 8 -0.63 12.43 -11.52
N ASP A 9 -1.76 11.73 -11.39
CA ASP A 9 -1.79 10.35 -10.92
C ASP A 9 -1.66 9.39 -12.11
N CYS A 10 -0.69 8.46 -12.03
CA CYS A 10 -0.49 7.41 -13.02
C CYS A 10 -0.88 6.06 -12.41
N TYR A 11 -1.82 5.37 -13.02
CA TYR A 11 -2.26 4.03 -12.62
C TYR A 11 -1.68 3.00 -13.58
N PHE A 12 -1.05 1.97 -13.03
CA PHE A 12 -0.31 0.94 -13.76
C PHE A 12 -0.93 -0.42 -13.53
N THR A 13 -1.27 -1.14 -14.60
CA THR A 13 -1.80 -2.50 -14.55
C THR A 13 -0.97 -3.40 -15.45
N ASN A 14 -0.56 -4.56 -14.93
CA ASN A 14 0.38 -5.48 -15.61
C ASN A 14 1.67 -4.76 -16.04
N GLY A 15 2.33 -4.10 -15.10
CA GLY A 15 3.48 -3.25 -15.40
C GLY A 15 3.08 -2.00 -16.17
N THR A 16 3.65 -1.81 -17.37
CA THR A 16 3.37 -0.63 -18.23
C THR A 16 2.49 -0.94 -19.44
N GLU A 17 1.89 -2.14 -19.49
CA GLU A 17 0.99 -2.57 -20.55
C GLU A 17 -0.23 -1.63 -20.64
N ARG A 18 -0.90 -1.42 -19.50
CA ARG A 18 -2.02 -0.49 -19.37
C ARG A 18 -1.65 0.61 -18.39
N VAL A 19 -1.67 1.85 -18.88
CA VAL A 19 -1.34 3.04 -18.10
C VAL A 19 -2.45 4.06 -18.29
N ARG A 20 -3.01 4.53 -17.18
CA ARG A 20 -4.00 5.61 -17.16
C ARG A 20 -3.42 6.81 -16.41
N LEU A 21 -3.41 7.96 -17.06
CA LEU A 21 -3.05 9.23 -16.46
C LEU A 21 -4.32 9.99 -16.09
N VAL A 22 -4.39 10.47 -14.85
CA VAL A 22 -5.45 11.38 -14.40
C VAL A 22 -4.83 12.63 -13.78
N LYS A 23 -5.02 13.78 -14.43
CA LYS A 23 -4.62 15.07 -13.89
C LYS A 23 -5.80 15.70 -13.17
N ARG A 24 -5.64 16.07 -11.90
CA ARG A 24 -6.71 16.65 -11.07
C ARG A 24 -6.31 18.03 -10.59
N TYR A 25 -7.20 19.00 -10.77
CA TYR A 25 -7.05 20.36 -10.27
C TYR A 25 -8.08 20.59 -9.18
N ILE A 26 -7.60 20.94 -7.98
CA ILE A 26 -8.38 20.93 -6.75
C ILE A 26 -8.22 22.29 -6.07
N TYR A 27 -9.34 22.95 -5.81
CA TYR A 27 -9.40 24.17 -5.02
C TYR A 27 -9.97 23.86 -3.65
N ASN A 28 -9.17 24.10 -2.61
CA ASN A 28 -9.36 23.59 -1.26
C ASN A 28 -9.48 22.05 -1.25
N GLN A 29 -10.71 21.54 -1.19
CA GLN A 29 -11.02 20.10 -1.25
C GLN A 29 -11.98 19.76 -2.40
N GLU A 30 -12.32 20.75 -3.23
CA GLU A 30 -13.19 20.58 -4.40
C GLU A 30 -12.32 20.36 -5.63
N GLN A 31 -12.34 19.15 -6.17
CA GLN A 31 -11.85 18.90 -7.53
C GLN A 31 -12.82 19.60 -8.49
N PHE A 32 -12.31 20.55 -9.28
CA PHE A 32 -13.16 21.36 -10.16
C PHE A 32 -12.99 21.03 -11.64
N VAL A 33 -11.84 20.49 -12.04
CA VAL A 33 -11.58 19.99 -13.39
C VAL A 33 -10.54 18.85 -13.34
N HIS A 34 -10.69 17.89 -14.24
CA HIS A 34 -9.69 16.84 -14.45
C HIS A 34 -9.47 16.54 -15.92
N PHE A 35 -8.31 15.98 -16.25
CA PHE A 35 -8.06 15.26 -17.50
C PHE A 35 -7.91 13.78 -17.18
N ASP A 36 -8.56 12.93 -17.97
CA ASP A 36 -8.41 11.48 -17.90
C ASP A 36 -7.97 10.95 -19.25
N SER A 37 -6.86 10.23 -19.31
CA SER A 37 -6.34 9.70 -20.58
C SER A 37 -7.27 8.69 -21.24
N GLU A 38 -8.15 8.02 -20.49
CA GLU A 38 -9.16 7.13 -21.08
C GLU A 38 -10.30 7.91 -21.77
N VAL A 39 -10.52 9.15 -21.35
CA VAL A 39 -11.51 10.07 -21.95
C VAL A 39 -10.87 10.91 -23.06
N GLY A 40 -9.62 11.32 -22.87
CA GLY A 40 -8.79 12.02 -23.85
C GLY A 40 -8.92 13.55 -23.85
N TYR A 41 -9.71 14.14 -22.95
CA TYR A 41 -9.90 15.59 -22.84
C TYR A 41 -10.26 16.02 -21.40
N TYR A 42 -10.26 17.32 -21.13
CA TYR A 42 -10.55 17.89 -19.82
C TYR A 42 -12.06 17.93 -19.55
N VAL A 43 -12.47 17.50 -18.36
CA VAL A 43 -13.86 17.45 -17.91
C VAL A 43 -14.01 18.33 -16.68
N ALA A 44 -14.96 19.26 -16.72
CA ALA A 44 -15.32 20.06 -15.56
C ALA A 44 -16.15 19.22 -14.57
N ASP A 45 -15.67 19.11 -13.34
CA ASP A 45 -16.34 18.40 -12.25
C ASP A 45 -17.29 19.31 -11.46
N SER A 46 -17.09 20.63 -11.57
CA SER A 46 -17.97 21.64 -10.99
C SER A 46 -18.08 22.88 -11.88
N LEU A 47 -18.98 23.80 -11.52
CA LEU A 47 -19.16 25.06 -12.27
C LEU A 47 -17.88 25.91 -12.31
N LEU A 48 -17.01 25.78 -11.30
CA LEU A 48 -15.75 26.50 -11.24
C LEU A 48 -14.80 26.09 -12.38
N GLY A 49 -14.80 24.81 -12.76
CA GLY A 49 -13.89 24.29 -13.80
C GLY A 49 -14.40 24.35 -15.21
N LYS A 50 -15.66 24.75 -15.43
CA LYS A 50 -16.20 24.88 -16.79
C LYS A 50 -15.37 25.80 -17.69
N PRO A 51 -14.98 27.02 -17.25
CA PRO A 51 -14.15 27.90 -18.07
C PRO A 51 -12.80 27.28 -18.44
N ASP A 52 -12.15 26.59 -17.49
CA ASP A 52 -10.86 25.95 -17.70
C ASP A 52 -10.96 24.75 -18.66
N ALA A 53 -11.96 23.87 -18.47
CA ALA A 53 -12.19 22.74 -19.35
C ALA A 53 -12.49 23.20 -20.79
N ASP A 54 -13.39 24.18 -20.97
CA ASP A 54 -13.72 24.73 -22.28
C ASP A 54 -12.49 25.36 -22.95
N TYR A 55 -11.69 26.13 -22.18
CA TYR A 55 -10.47 26.75 -22.69
C TYR A 55 -9.42 25.71 -23.08
N TRP A 56 -9.03 24.81 -22.18
CA TRP A 56 -7.98 23.82 -22.45
C TRP A 56 -8.37 22.85 -23.56
N ASN A 57 -9.63 22.44 -23.66
CA ASN A 57 -10.09 21.60 -24.75
C ASN A 57 -10.09 22.31 -26.12
N SER A 58 -10.10 23.65 -26.14
CA SER A 58 -9.99 24.44 -27.37
C SER A 58 -8.55 24.59 -27.89
N GLN A 59 -7.55 24.21 -27.09
CA GLN A 59 -6.13 24.36 -27.39
C GLN A 59 -5.53 22.99 -27.79
N PRO A 60 -5.26 22.73 -29.08
CA PRO A 60 -4.82 21.42 -29.55
C PRO A 60 -3.48 20.96 -28.95
N ASP A 61 -2.55 21.91 -28.75
CA ASP A 61 -1.24 21.68 -28.14
C ASP A 61 -1.35 21.21 -26.67
N ILE A 62 -2.28 21.78 -25.90
CA ILE A 62 -2.52 21.37 -24.51
C ILE A 62 -3.08 19.95 -24.45
N LEU A 63 -4.07 19.63 -25.29
CA LEU A 63 -4.66 18.28 -25.35
C LEU A 63 -3.66 17.23 -25.82
N GLU A 64 -2.91 17.53 -26.88
CA GLU A 64 -1.88 16.63 -27.41
C GLU A 64 -0.81 16.35 -26.35
N GLN A 65 -0.32 17.39 -25.67
CA GLN A 65 0.64 17.23 -24.58
C GLN A 65 0.07 16.37 -23.44
N ALA A 66 -1.17 16.63 -23.00
CA ALA A 66 -1.78 15.85 -21.92
C ALA A 66 -1.95 14.36 -22.28
N GLN A 67 -2.27 14.04 -23.54
CA GLN A 67 -2.33 12.66 -24.02
C GLN A 67 -0.94 12.02 -24.10
N ALA A 68 0.07 12.76 -24.58
CA ALA A 68 1.43 12.28 -24.71
C ALA A 68 2.10 11.97 -23.35
N GLU A 69 1.66 12.63 -22.28
CA GLU A 69 2.20 12.43 -20.92
C GLU A 69 1.96 11.02 -20.35
N VAL A 70 1.04 10.22 -20.92
CA VAL A 70 0.95 8.79 -20.56
C VAL A 70 2.30 8.09 -20.85
N ASP A 71 2.94 8.41 -21.97
CA ASP A 71 4.24 7.84 -22.34
C ASP A 71 5.41 8.65 -21.76
N THR A 72 5.41 9.95 -22.00
CA THR A 72 6.56 10.82 -21.70
C THR A 72 6.73 11.10 -20.22
N TYR A 73 5.65 11.00 -19.43
CA TYR A 73 5.68 11.19 -17.98
C TYR A 73 5.42 9.88 -17.24
N CYS A 74 4.28 9.21 -17.43
CA CYS A 74 3.96 8.03 -16.61
C CYS A 74 4.90 6.85 -16.89
N ARG A 75 5.00 6.38 -18.15
CA ARG A 75 5.88 5.25 -18.49
C ARG A 75 7.36 5.59 -18.29
N HIS A 76 7.76 6.80 -18.65
CA HIS A 76 9.11 7.28 -18.41
C HIS A 76 9.48 7.19 -16.92
N ASN A 77 8.70 7.82 -16.04
CA ASN A 77 9.00 7.82 -14.61
C ASN A 77 8.88 6.42 -14.00
N TYR A 78 7.92 5.60 -14.43
CA TYR A 78 7.84 4.20 -14.01
C TYR A 78 9.16 3.48 -14.27
N GLY A 79 9.72 3.59 -15.48
CA GLY A 79 11.01 3.00 -15.81
C GLY A 79 12.16 3.53 -14.94
N VAL A 80 12.18 4.84 -14.67
CA VAL A 80 13.20 5.47 -13.82
C VAL A 80 13.14 4.97 -12.36
N VAL A 81 11.94 4.83 -11.79
CA VAL A 81 11.76 4.46 -10.38
C VAL A 81 11.63 2.96 -10.13
N THR A 82 11.44 2.14 -11.17
CA THR A 82 11.31 0.68 -11.08
C THR A 82 12.33 0.03 -10.13
N PRO A 83 13.65 0.25 -10.26
CA PRO A 83 14.64 -0.39 -9.38
C PRO A 83 14.54 0.04 -7.91
N PHE A 84 13.91 1.18 -7.62
CA PHE A 84 13.83 1.76 -6.28
C PHE A 84 12.45 1.60 -5.62
N ALA A 85 11.40 1.33 -6.38
CA ALA A 85 10.04 1.20 -5.90
C ALA A 85 9.42 -0.16 -6.26
N VAL A 86 9.30 -0.47 -7.56
CA VAL A 86 8.58 -1.68 -8.03
C VAL A 86 9.33 -2.96 -7.69
N GLU A 87 10.65 -2.96 -7.92
CA GLU A 87 11.53 -4.10 -7.65
C GLU A 87 12.16 -4.05 -6.26
N ARG A 88 11.90 -2.98 -5.49
CA ARG A 88 12.42 -2.86 -4.12
C ARG A 88 11.86 -3.99 -3.26
N ARG A 89 12.74 -4.63 -2.52
CA ARG A 89 12.43 -5.72 -1.60
C ARG A 89 13.18 -5.49 -0.30
N VAL A 90 12.46 -5.44 0.81
CA VAL A 90 13.04 -5.37 2.17
C VAL A 90 12.51 -6.56 2.96
N GLN A 91 13.40 -7.28 3.64
CA GLN A 91 13.03 -8.46 4.42
C GLN A 91 12.41 -8.05 5.75
N PRO A 92 11.33 -8.73 6.20
CA PRO A 92 10.75 -8.45 7.50
C PRO A 92 11.69 -8.85 8.63
N GLU A 93 11.67 -8.07 9.70
CA GLU A 93 12.13 -8.50 11.02
C GLU A 93 10.95 -9.12 11.76
N VAL A 94 11.15 -10.31 12.34
CA VAL A 94 10.07 -11.08 12.99
C VAL A 94 10.42 -11.32 14.44
N GLU A 95 9.54 -10.89 15.34
CA GLU A 95 9.66 -11.11 16.77
C GLU A 95 8.36 -11.69 17.33
N ILE A 96 8.48 -12.63 18.26
CA ILE A 96 7.35 -13.10 19.05
C ILE A 96 7.54 -12.67 20.49
N TYR A 97 6.55 -11.97 21.04
CA TYR A 97 6.54 -11.63 22.46
C TYR A 97 5.16 -11.88 23.10
N PRO A 98 5.13 -12.26 24.39
CA PRO A 98 3.90 -12.39 25.13
C PRO A 98 3.34 -11.01 25.50
N VAL A 99 2.02 -10.88 25.44
CA VAL A 99 1.32 -9.70 25.97
C VAL A 99 0.44 -10.14 27.13
N GLN A 100 0.54 -9.41 28.24
CA GLN A 100 -0.33 -9.62 29.39
C GLN A 100 -1.59 -8.76 29.22
N SER A 101 -2.76 -9.39 29.26
CA SER A 101 -4.00 -8.67 29.47
C SER A 101 -4.02 -8.01 30.84
N SER A 102 -4.48 -6.77 30.92
CA SER A 102 -4.55 -6.00 32.17
C SER A 102 -5.47 -6.63 33.24
N SER A 103 -6.28 -7.62 32.86
CA SER A 103 -7.23 -8.30 33.74
C SER A 103 -6.72 -9.59 34.38
N LEU A 104 -5.63 -10.19 33.89
CA LEU A 104 -5.14 -11.50 34.34
C LEU A 104 -3.62 -11.49 34.55
N PRO A 105 -3.10 -12.12 35.62
CA PRO A 105 -1.66 -12.22 35.86
C PRO A 105 -0.92 -13.19 34.93
N GLN A 106 -1.63 -13.93 34.08
CA GLN A 106 -1.09 -14.96 33.19
C GLN A 106 -1.10 -14.47 31.74
N THR A 107 -0.07 -14.82 30.96
CA THR A 107 -0.04 -14.57 29.52
C THR A 107 -1.20 -15.29 28.85
N ASP A 108 -2.09 -14.51 28.25
CA ASP A 108 -3.26 -14.97 27.50
C ASP A 108 -3.15 -14.63 26.00
N ARG A 109 -2.07 -13.97 25.60
CA ARG A 109 -1.82 -13.56 24.21
C ARG A 109 -0.35 -13.66 23.82
N LEU A 110 -0.10 -14.12 22.60
CA LEU A 110 1.19 -14.01 21.91
C LEU A 110 1.03 -13.05 20.72
N VAL A 111 2.04 -12.24 20.47
CA VAL A 111 2.05 -11.32 19.32
C VAL A 111 3.24 -11.66 18.45
N CYS A 112 2.98 -11.84 17.16
CA CYS A 112 4.00 -11.88 16.13
C CYS A 112 4.06 -10.49 15.51
N ALA A 113 5.11 -9.75 15.84
CA ALA A 113 5.41 -8.47 15.22
C ALA A 113 6.27 -8.72 13.98
N VAL A 114 5.76 -8.30 12.83
CA VAL A 114 6.45 -8.39 11.54
C VAL A 114 6.71 -6.96 11.09
N MET A 115 7.97 -6.55 11.11
CA MET A 115 8.39 -5.16 11.05
C MET A 115 9.28 -4.90 9.83
N ASP A 116 9.34 -3.63 9.45
CA ASP A 116 10.32 -3.05 8.51
C ASP A 116 10.43 -3.72 7.13
N PHE A 117 9.31 -4.24 6.62
CA PHE A 117 9.26 -4.92 5.32
C PHE A 117 8.72 -4.04 4.19
N TYR A 118 9.01 -4.44 2.94
CA TYR A 118 8.47 -3.82 1.73
C TYR A 118 8.53 -4.81 0.55
N PRO A 119 7.47 -4.95 -0.27
CA PRO A 119 6.21 -4.17 -0.32
C PRO A 119 5.20 -4.57 0.76
N ALA A 120 3.97 -4.04 0.70
CA ALA A 120 2.96 -4.22 1.75
C ALA A 120 2.32 -5.62 1.75
N GLU A 121 2.27 -6.28 0.60
CA GLU A 121 1.64 -7.60 0.45
C GLU A 121 2.46 -8.67 1.19
N ILE A 122 1.85 -9.25 2.23
CA ILE A 122 2.47 -10.22 3.13
C ILE A 122 1.45 -11.26 3.59
N GLU A 123 1.92 -12.47 3.92
CA GLU A 123 1.12 -13.52 4.54
C GLU A 123 1.79 -13.98 5.84
N VAL A 124 1.01 -14.05 6.91
CA VAL A 124 1.50 -14.38 8.26
C VAL A 124 0.56 -15.41 8.89
N LYS A 125 1.11 -16.50 9.39
CA LYS A 125 0.38 -17.63 9.99
C LYS A 125 0.90 -17.95 11.38
N TRP A 126 -0.02 -18.34 12.24
CA TRP A 126 0.31 -18.98 13.51
C TRP A 126 0.22 -20.48 13.38
N LEU A 127 1.17 -21.18 13.97
CA LEU A 127 1.10 -22.62 14.18
C LEU A 127 1.23 -22.91 15.68
N LYS A 128 0.33 -23.73 16.20
CA LYS A 128 0.40 -24.29 17.55
C LYS A 128 0.68 -25.78 17.43
N ASN A 129 1.78 -26.24 18.02
CA ASN A 129 2.20 -27.65 17.98
C ASN A 129 2.27 -28.22 16.54
N GLY A 130 2.69 -27.37 15.60
CA GLY A 130 2.83 -27.71 14.17
C GLY A 130 1.52 -27.69 13.37
N GLN A 131 0.39 -27.34 13.97
CA GLN A 131 -0.90 -27.18 13.28
C GLN A 131 -1.23 -25.70 13.13
N GLU A 132 -1.67 -25.30 11.94
CA GLU A 132 -2.10 -23.92 11.68
C GLU A 132 -3.29 -23.56 12.58
N GLU A 133 -3.21 -22.40 13.21
CA GLU A 133 -4.22 -21.85 14.10
C GLU A 133 -4.81 -20.59 13.47
N THR A 134 -6.14 -20.55 13.36
CA THR A 134 -6.87 -19.44 12.71
C THR A 134 -8.03 -18.94 13.54
N GLU A 135 -8.58 -19.74 14.45
CA GLU A 135 -9.81 -19.38 15.17
C GLU A 135 -9.58 -18.27 16.19
N HIS A 136 -8.39 -18.23 16.79
CA HIS A 136 -8.02 -17.29 17.83
C HIS A 136 -6.98 -16.25 17.38
N VAL A 137 -6.89 -16.04 16.07
CA VAL A 137 -5.92 -15.13 15.47
C VAL A 137 -6.60 -13.82 15.04
N VAL A 138 -6.00 -12.70 15.46
CA VAL A 138 -6.44 -11.35 15.07
C VAL A 138 -5.24 -10.58 14.54
N SER A 139 -5.38 -9.98 13.37
CA SER A 139 -4.35 -9.14 12.75
C SER A 139 -4.74 -7.67 12.79
N THR A 140 -3.75 -6.77 12.91
CA THR A 140 -3.93 -5.38 12.51
C THR A 140 -4.04 -5.26 10.99
N GLU A 141 -4.47 -4.10 10.50
CA GLU A 141 -4.16 -3.71 9.12
C GLU A 141 -2.64 -3.56 8.96
N VAL A 142 -2.14 -3.68 7.72
CA VAL A 142 -0.74 -3.41 7.42
C VAL A 142 -0.50 -1.90 7.53
N MET A 143 0.34 -1.49 8.47
CA MET A 143 0.58 -0.09 8.80
C MET A 143 1.78 0.47 8.03
N GLN A 144 1.67 1.71 7.54
CA GLN A 144 2.76 2.43 6.90
C GLN A 144 3.60 3.20 7.91
N ASN A 145 4.91 2.99 7.91
CA ASN A 145 5.85 3.65 8.82
C ASN A 145 6.22 5.07 8.39
N GLY A 146 6.03 5.41 7.11
CA GLY A 146 6.40 6.70 6.52
C GLY A 146 7.85 6.79 6.01
N ASP A 147 8.61 5.70 6.11
CA ASP A 147 10.01 5.58 5.66
C ASP A 147 10.19 4.53 4.54
N TRP A 148 9.11 4.22 3.81
CA TRP A 148 9.03 3.16 2.79
C TRP A 148 9.13 1.74 3.34
N THR A 149 8.75 1.55 4.60
CA THR A 149 8.52 0.23 5.18
C THR A 149 7.12 0.11 5.77
N TYR A 150 6.73 -1.13 6.02
CA TYR A 150 5.46 -1.53 6.59
C TYR A 150 5.66 -2.39 7.83
N GLN A 151 4.61 -2.47 8.64
CA GLN A 151 4.56 -3.38 9.78
C GLN A 151 3.16 -4.00 9.93
N VAL A 152 3.08 -5.18 10.51
CA VAL A 152 1.82 -5.85 10.87
C VAL A 152 1.99 -6.62 12.18
N LEU A 153 0.97 -6.57 13.03
CA LEU A 153 0.94 -7.33 14.28
C LEU A 153 -0.13 -8.40 14.19
N VAL A 154 0.27 -9.67 14.34
CA VAL A 154 -0.63 -10.82 14.31
C VAL A 154 -0.68 -11.45 15.69
N MET A 155 -1.82 -11.29 16.34
CA MET A 155 -2.06 -11.67 17.73
C MET A 155 -2.76 -13.02 17.79
N LEU A 156 -2.27 -13.92 18.65
CA LEU A 156 -2.91 -15.19 18.96
C LEU A 156 -3.38 -15.17 20.41
N GLU A 157 -4.69 -15.34 20.63
CA GLU A 157 -5.25 -15.54 21.97
C GLU A 157 -5.04 -16.99 22.40
N THR A 158 -4.23 -17.19 23.44
CA THR A 158 -3.92 -18.53 23.93
C THR A 158 -3.37 -18.48 25.34
N THR A 159 -3.54 -19.54 26.10
CA THR A 159 -2.97 -19.71 27.44
C THR A 159 -1.84 -20.73 27.36
N PRO A 160 -0.57 -20.32 27.19
CA PRO A 160 0.52 -21.25 26.94
C PRO A 160 0.69 -22.26 28.08
N GLN A 161 0.76 -23.54 27.72
CA GLN A 161 1.04 -24.62 28.67
C GLN A 161 2.46 -25.14 28.49
N ARG A 162 3.01 -25.75 29.53
CA ARG A 162 4.34 -26.34 29.47
C ARG A 162 4.37 -27.46 28.43
N GLY A 163 5.21 -27.31 27.41
CA GLY A 163 5.35 -28.28 26.32
C GLY A 163 4.63 -27.87 25.04
N ASP A 164 3.81 -26.81 25.07
CA ASP A 164 3.33 -26.19 23.83
C ASP A 164 4.49 -25.55 23.07
N THR A 165 4.37 -25.52 21.75
CA THR A 165 5.26 -24.81 20.84
C THR A 165 4.45 -23.89 19.95
N TYR A 166 4.89 -22.64 19.81
CA TYR A 166 4.23 -21.66 18.98
C TYR A 166 5.18 -21.19 17.89
N THR A 167 4.68 -21.08 16.66
CA THR A 167 5.47 -20.64 15.52
C THR A 167 4.72 -19.58 14.75
N CYS A 168 5.37 -18.46 14.48
CA CYS A 168 4.92 -17.49 13.50
C CYS A 168 5.65 -17.74 12.18
N GLN A 169 4.91 -18.07 11.14
CA GLN A 169 5.43 -18.27 9.79
C GLN A 169 5.07 -17.06 8.93
N VAL A 170 6.06 -16.47 8.28
CA VAL A 170 5.93 -15.27 7.45
C VAL A 170 6.36 -15.58 6.02
N GLU A 171 5.46 -15.33 5.08
CA GLU A 171 5.71 -15.39 3.64
C GLU A 171 5.65 -13.99 3.05
N HIS A 172 6.73 -13.61 2.37
CA HIS A 172 6.86 -12.30 1.79
C HIS A 172 7.78 -12.36 0.57
N VAL A 173 7.48 -11.56 -0.46
CA VAL A 173 8.16 -11.62 -1.76
C VAL A 173 9.66 -11.26 -1.71
N SER A 174 10.14 -10.65 -0.62
CA SER A 174 11.58 -10.40 -0.41
C SER A 174 12.35 -11.60 0.16
N LEU A 175 11.65 -12.66 0.57
CA LEU A 175 12.22 -13.86 1.16
C LEU A 175 12.34 -14.96 0.10
N GLN A 176 13.44 -15.73 0.15
CA GLN A 176 13.61 -16.91 -0.72
C GLN A 176 12.77 -18.10 -0.22
N HIS A 177 12.61 -18.20 1.10
CA HIS A 177 11.82 -19.20 1.80
C HIS A 177 11.07 -18.53 2.95
N PRO A 178 9.91 -19.08 3.39
CA PRO A 178 9.19 -18.56 4.54
C PRO A 178 10.10 -18.45 5.77
N VAL A 179 9.99 -17.36 6.52
CA VAL A 179 10.67 -17.19 7.81
C VAL A 179 9.79 -17.77 8.89
N THR A 180 10.37 -18.56 9.79
CA THR A 180 9.67 -19.12 10.95
C THR A 180 10.34 -18.66 12.23
N GLN A 181 9.59 -17.95 13.07
CA GLN A 181 10.01 -17.57 14.41
C GLN A 181 9.32 -18.47 15.43
N HIS A 182 10.06 -18.97 16.42
CA HIS A 182 9.53 -19.86 17.44
C HIS A 182 9.46 -19.17 18.81
N TRP A 183 8.48 -19.57 19.62
CA TRP A 183 8.31 -19.18 21.02
C TRP A 183 8.00 -20.41 21.87
#